data_AF-A0A0P9CXT7-F1
#
_entry.id   AF-A0A0P9CXT7-F1
#
_cell.length_a   1.000
_cell.length_b   1.000
_cell.length_c   1.000
_cell.angle_alpha   90.00
_cell.angle_beta   90.00
_cell.angle_gamma   90.00
#
_symmetry.space_group_name_H-M   'P 1'
#
loop_
_entity.id
_entity.type
_entity.pdbx_description
1 polymer ?
#
loop_
_entity_poly.entity_id
_entity_poly.type
_entity_poly.pdbx_seq_one_letter_code
_entity_poly.pdbx_strand_id
1 'polypeptide(L)'
;MQPITYPSDSLASIEEHILRIEHMLDHHAIALAEMRDELNDLKRRSEWYDIQFSEMLRVLARDMRELRASVICSMVSDGPISAQFMQNLLRETPEEAQEAAGAARTQPLRRGN
;
A
#
# COMPACT_ATOMS: atom_id res chain seq x y z
N MET A 1 -61.51 3.06 -42.55
CA MET A 1 -60.40 2.44 -41.78
C MET A 1 -59.18 2.44 -42.68
N GLN A 2 -58.36 3.49 -42.65
CA GLN A 2 -57.09 3.52 -43.39
C GLN A 2 -56.04 2.74 -42.58
N PRO A 3 -55.21 1.89 -43.23
CA PRO A 3 -54.17 1.17 -42.53
C PRO A 3 -53.06 2.16 -42.14
N ILE A 4 -52.70 2.18 -40.86
CA ILE A 4 -51.55 2.91 -40.35
C ILE A 4 -50.32 2.10 -40.76
N THR A 5 -49.75 2.41 -41.93
CA THR A 5 -48.42 1.95 -42.30
C THR A 5 -47.41 2.81 -41.54
N TYR A 6 -46.87 2.26 -40.46
CA TYR A 6 -45.63 2.80 -39.88
C TYR A 6 -44.57 2.83 -40.98
N PRO A 7 -43.86 3.96 -41.20
CA PRO A 7 -42.73 3.95 -42.13
C PRO A 7 -41.71 2.96 -41.56
N SER A 8 -41.39 1.92 -42.36
CA SER A 8 -40.41 0.87 -42.03
C SER A 8 -39.10 1.43 -41.49
N ASP A 9 -38.75 2.63 -41.93
CA ASP A 9 -37.46 3.28 -41.68
C ASP A 9 -37.34 3.83 -40.25
N SER A 10 -38.44 4.22 -39.61
CA SER A 10 -38.40 4.72 -38.22
C SER A 10 -38.13 3.61 -37.22
N LEU A 11 -38.68 2.42 -37.43
CA LEU A 11 -38.43 1.27 -36.56
C LEU A 11 -37.00 0.76 -36.71
N ALA A 12 -36.49 0.66 -37.94
CA ALA A 12 -35.11 0.29 -38.22
C ALA A 12 -34.10 1.30 -37.63
N SER A 13 -34.40 2.60 -37.71
CA SER A 13 -33.56 3.64 -37.09
C SER A 13 -33.54 3.57 -35.56
N ILE A 14 -34.66 3.25 -34.93
CA ILE A 14 -34.73 3.05 -33.47
C ILE A 14 -33.90 1.82 -33.08
N GLU A 15 -34.01 0.71 -33.82
CA GLU A 15 -33.24 -0.51 -33.59
C GLU A 15 -31.73 -0.27 -33.68
N GLU A 16 -31.27 0.44 -34.72
CA GLU A 16 -29.85 0.82 -34.85
C GLU A 16 -29.38 1.68 -33.67
N HIS A 17 -30.23 2.62 -33.20
CA HIS A 17 -29.89 3.48 -32.08
C HIS A 17 -29.80 2.70 -30.76
N ILE A 18 -30.69 1.74 -30.53
CA ILE A 18 -30.66 0.85 -29.36
C ILE A 18 -29.39 0.02 -29.38
N LEU A 19 -29.04 -0.60 -30.51
CA LEU A 19 -27.81 -1.39 -30.64
C LEU A 19 -26.55 -0.53 -30.37
N ARG A 20 -26.54 0.72 -30.85
CA ARG A 20 -25.44 1.65 -30.55
C ARG A 20 -25.37 1.98 -29.05
N ILE A 21 -26.52 2.21 -28.41
CA ILE A 21 -26.58 2.48 -26.97
C ILE A 21 -26.09 1.26 -26.19
N GLU A 22 -26.55 0.06 -26.51
CA GLU A 22 -26.10 -1.19 -25.87
C GLU A 22 -24.57 -1.35 -26.00
N HIS A 23 -24.04 -1.15 -27.21
CA HIS A 23 -22.60 -1.21 -27.43
C HIS A 23 -21.82 -0.17 -26.60
N MET A 24 -22.34 1.06 -26.49
CA MET A 24 -21.74 2.10 -25.64
C MET A 24 -21.82 1.73 -24.16
N LEU A 25 -22.93 1.15 -23.71
CA LEU A 25 -23.10 0.72 -22.33
C LEU A 25 -22.11 -0.40 -21.97
N ASP A 26 -21.87 -1.35 -22.88
CA ASP A 26 -20.88 -2.40 -22.69
C ASP A 26 -19.46 -1.82 -22.56
N HIS A 27 -19.10 -0.85 -23.41
CA HIS A 27 -17.82 -0.16 -23.31
C HIS A 27 -17.67 0.60 -21.98
N HIS A 28 -18.73 1.30 -21.55
CA HIS A 28 -18.72 2.00 -20.27
C HIS A 28 -18.65 1.03 -19.08
N ALA A 29 -19.28 -0.14 -19.17
CA ALA A 29 -19.19 -1.16 -18.12
C ALA A 29 -17.75 -1.66 -17.95
N ILE A 30 -17.02 -1.87 -19.05
CA ILE A 30 -15.60 -2.24 -19.02
C ILE A 30 -14.76 -1.12 -18.41
N ALA A 31 -14.92 0.12 -18.87
CA ALA A 31 -14.16 1.25 -18.34
C ALA A 31 -14.42 1.49 -16.84
N LEU A 32 -15.67 1.30 -16.38
CA LEU A 32 -16.01 1.36 -14.95
C LEU A 32 -15.36 0.24 -14.15
N ALA A 33 -15.25 -0.97 -14.71
CA ALA A 33 -14.57 -2.08 -14.07
C ALA A 33 -13.06 -1.79 -13.93
N GLU A 34 -12.41 -1.30 -14.99
CA GLU A 34 -10.99 -0.93 -14.97
C GLU A 34 -10.69 0.16 -13.93
N MET A 35 -11.47 1.24 -13.92
CA MET A 35 -11.32 2.31 -12.92
C MET A 35 -11.53 1.81 -11.48
N ARG A 36 -12.45 0.84 -11.28
CA ARG A 36 -12.68 0.24 -9.97
C ARG A 36 -11.48 -0.59 -9.50
N ASP A 37 -10.84 -1.31 -10.41
CA ASP A 37 -9.64 -2.09 -10.10
C ASP A 37 -8.46 -1.17 -9.76
N GLU A 38 -8.25 -0.08 -10.53
CA GLU A 38 -7.23 0.92 -10.23
C GLU A 38 -7.43 1.57 -8.84
N LEU A 39 -8.67 1.90 -8.48
CA LEU A 39 -9.00 2.43 -7.15
C LEU A 39 -8.70 1.42 -6.04
N ASN A 40 -9.03 0.14 -6.24
CA ASN A 40 -8.75 -0.91 -5.26
C ASN A 40 -7.24 -1.11 -5.05
N ASP A 41 -6.45 -1.04 -6.12
CA ASP A 41 -5.00 -1.17 -6.02
C ASP A 41 -4.35 0.04 -5.38
N LEU A 42 -4.87 1.24 -5.61
CA LEU A 42 -4.43 2.44 -4.89
C LEU A 42 -4.75 2.32 -3.39
N LYS A 43 -5.96 1.87 -3.03
CA LYS A 43 -6.37 1.65 -1.64
C LYS A 43 -5.46 0.64 -0.94
N ARG A 44 -5.19 -0.51 -1.56
CA ARG A 44 -4.27 -1.53 -1.03
C ARG A 44 -2.87 -0.98 -0.77
N ARG A 45 -2.34 -0.16 -1.68
CA ARG A 45 -1.03 0.49 -1.49
C ARG A 45 -1.04 1.47 -0.33
N SER A 46 -2.12 2.23 -0.15
CA SER A 46 -2.28 3.14 0.99
C SER A 46 -2.32 2.37 2.30
N GLU A 47 -3.14 1.32 2.38
CA GLU A 47 -3.23 0.45 3.57
C GLU A 47 -1.86 -0.18 3.90
N TRP A 48 -1.11 -0.60 2.88
CA TRP A 48 0.24 -1.13 3.08
C TRP A 48 1.19 -0.07 3.64
N TYR A 49 1.10 1.18 3.17
CA TYR A 49 1.85 2.31 3.72
C TYR A 49 1.54 2.55 5.20
N ASP A 50 0.26 2.52 5.57
CA ASP A 50 -0.17 2.70 6.96
C ASP A 50 0.38 1.59 7.87
N ILE A 51 0.38 0.33 7.38
CA ILE A 51 0.97 -0.80 8.10
C ILE A 51 2.48 -0.59 8.29
N GLN A 52 3.22 -0.27 7.23
CA GLN A 52 4.68 -0.05 7.32
C GLN A 52 5.03 1.11 8.27
N PHE A 53 4.28 2.21 8.20
CA PHE A 53 4.47 3.36 9.08
C PHE A 53 4.20 2.99 10.55
N SER A 54 3.16 2.20 10.82
CA SER A 54 2.84 1.73 12.17
C SER A 54 3.93 0.84 12.76
N GLU A 55 4.53 -0.04 11.95
CA GLU A 55 5.65 -0.88 12.38
C GLU A 55 6.93 -0.07 12.61
N MET A 56 7.22 0.92 11.77
CA MET A 56 8.33 1.84 12.00
C MET A 56 8.17 2.59 13.34
N LEU A 57 6.97 3.08 13.65
CA LEU A 57 6.69 3.71 14.95
C LEU A 57 6.82 2.71 16.12
N ARG A 58 6.41 1.45 15.93
CA ARG A 58 6.54 0.40 16.94
C ARG A 58 8.01 0.12 17.27
N VAL A 59 8.86 0.00 16.25
CA VAL A 59 10.32 -0.18 16.39
C VAL A 59 10.93 1.03 17.10
N LEU A 60 10.64 2.26 16.62
CA LEU A 60 11.15 3.47 17.25
C LEU A 60 10.75 3.57 18.74
N ALA A 61 9.50 3.26 19.07
CA ALA A 61 9.03 3.27 20.46
C ALA A 61 9.68 2.19 21.33
N ARG A 62 10.10 1.07 20.74
CA ARG A 62 10.91 0.04 21.43
C ARG A 62 12.32 0.58 21.70
N ASP A 63 12.99 1.10 20.68
CA ASP A 63 14.36 1.58 20.78
C ASP A 63 14.48 2.74 21.77
N MET A 64 13.52 3.67 21.77
CA MET A 64 13.45 4.74 22.78
C MET A 64 13.30 4.22 24.21
N ARG A 65 12.55 3.12 24.41
CA ARG A 65 12.41 2.51 25.74
C ARG A 65 13.70 1.82 26.18
N GLU A 66 14.39 1.14 25.27
CA GLU A 66 15.69 0.50 25.51
C GLU A 66 16.77 1.56 25.82
N LEU A 67 16.84 2.63 25.02
CA LEU A 67 17.74 3.76 25.26
C LEU A 67 17.48 4.41 26.63
N ARG A 68 16.21 4.66 26.96
CA ARG A 68 15.84 5.21 28.27
C ARG A 68 16.29 4.30 29.41
N ALA A 69 16.11 2.98 29.27
CA ALA A 69 16.57 2.02 30.28
C ALA A 69 18.09 2.05 30.43
N SER A 70 18.84 2.09 29.32
CA SER A 70 20.30 2.22 29.32
C SER A 70 20.78 3.49 30.03
N VAL A 71 20.14 4.63 29.74
CA VAL A 71 20.43 5.91 30.41
C VAL A 71 20.21 5.83 31.92
N ILE A 72 19.08 5.26 32.36
CA ILE A 72 18.78 5.08 33.78
C ILE A 72 19.84 4.19 34.44
N CYS A 73 20.15 3.03 33.85
CA CYS A 73 21.13 2.10 34.39
C CYS A 73 22.51 2.75 34.52
N SER A 74 22.96 3.50 33.52
CA SER A 74 24.25 4.19 33.59
C SER A 74 24.26 5.31 34.65
N MET A 75 23.18 6.08 34.80
CA MET A 75 23.07 7.07 35.87
C MET A 75 23.15 6.45 37.27
N VAL A 76 22.67 5.21 37.43
CA VAL A 76 22.72 4.47 38.71
C VAL A 76 24.10 3.82 38.94
N SER A 77 24.85 3.51 37.88
CA SER A 77 26.11 2.75 37.95
C SER A 77 27.36 3.64 37.93
N ASP A 78 27.45 4.58 36.98
CA ASP A 78 28.71 5.24 36.58
C ASP A 78 28.60 6.78 36.51
N GLY A 79 27.43 7.36 36.78
CA GLY A 79 27.15 8.80 36.62
C GLY A 79 26.47 9.15 35.30
N PRO A 80 26.22 10.45 35.00
CA PRO A 80 25.42 10.85 33.84
C PRO A 80 26.09 10.47 32.50
N ILE A 81 25.36 9.78 31.63
CA ILE A 81 25.80 9.51 30.25
C ILE A 81 26.05 10.83 29.51
N SER A 82 27.24 10.98 28.92
CA SER A 82 27.54 12.14 28.07
C SER A 82 26.88 12.02 26.70
N ALA A 83 26.51 13.16 26.09
CA ALA A 83 25.93 13.18 24.74
C ALA A 83 26.85 12.52 23.68
N GLN A 84 28.17 12.53 23.91
CA GLN A 84 29.15 11.88 23.04
C GLN A 84 29.05 10.35 23.09
N PHE A 85 28.78 9.77 24.27
CA PHE A 85 28.58 8.33 24.40
C PHE A 85 27.30 7.87 23.68
N MET A 86 26.21 8.62 23.80
CA MET A 86 24.97 8.33 23.06
C MET A 86 25.17 8.41 21.54
N GLN A 87 25.92 9.40 21.05
CA GLN A 87 26.26 9.48 19.62
C GLN A 87 27.08 8.28 19.13
N ASN A 88 27.97 7.75 19.96
CA ASN A 88 28.75 6.56 19.62
C ASN A 88 27.90 5.28 19.63
N LEU A 89 26.91 5.18 20.50
CA LEU A 89 26.01 4.02 20.61
C LEU A 89 24.95 3.99 19.49
N LEU A 90 24.51 5.16 19.02
CA LEU A 90 23.57 5.32 17.90
C LEU A 90 24.25 5.22 16.53
N ARG A 91 25.58 5.26 16.49
CA ARG A 91 26.33 5.12 15.26
C ARG A 91 26.44 3.64 14.97
N GLU A 92 25.61 3.16 14.04
CA GLU A 92 25.67 1.78 13.54
C GLU A 92 27.13 1.38 13.35
N THR A 93 27.56 0.37 14.09
CA THR A 93 28.85 -0.24 13.80
C THR A 93 28.70 -0.97 12.46
N PRO A 94 29.72 -0.95 11.59
CA PRO A 94 29.63 -1.57 10.27
C PRO A 94 29.29 -3.07 10.33
N GLU A 95 29.53 -3.73 11.47
CA GLU A 95 29.15 -5.12 11.73
C GLU A 95 27.62 -5.30 11.88
N GLU A 96 26.92 -4.41 12.59
CA GLU A 96 25.46 -4.47 12.79
C GLU A 96 24.69 -4.22 11.48
N ALA A 97 25.18 -3.31 10.63
CA ALA A 97 24.62 -3.07 9.29
C ALA A 97 24.78 -4.30 8.38
N GLN A 98 25.86 -5.08 8.57
CA GLN A 98 26.17 -6.26 7.78
C GLN A 98 25.35 -7.49 8.23
N GLU A 99 25.08 -7.62 9.54
CA GLU A 99 24.15 -8.62 10.08
C GLU A 99 22.70 -8.37 9.66
N ALA A 100 22.23 -7.12 9.68
CA ALA A 100 20.90 -6.75 9.19
C ALA A 100 20.72 -7.05 7.69
N ALA A 101 21.76 -6.78 6.87
CA ALA A 101 21.76 -7.12 5.44
C ALA A 101 21.82 -8.64 5.17
N GLY A 102 22.47 -9.41 6.04
CA GLY A 102 22.51 -10.87 5.99
C GLY A 102 21.16 -11.53 6.35
N ALA A 103 20.46 -10.98 7.34
CA ALA A 103 19.13 -11.44 7.73
C ALA A 103 18.05 -11.19 6.65
N ALA A 104 18.14 -10.07 5.92
CA ALA A 104 17.24 -9.78 4.81
C ALA A 104 17.40 -10.72 3.60
N ARG A 105 18.58 -11.36 3.44
CA ARG A 105 18.88 -12.30 2.33
C ARG A 105 18.44 -13.74 2.58
N THR A 106 18.01 -14.09 3.79
CA THR A 106 17.73 -15.49 4.18
C THR A 106 16.25 -15.85 4.30
N GLN A 107 15.32 -15.04 3.79
CA GLN A 107 13.95 -15.51 3.54
C GLN A 107 13.85 -16.15 2.16
N PRO A 108 13.79 -17.49 2.03
CA PRO A 108 13.38 -18.09 0.78
C PRO A 108 11.88 -17.86 0.63
N LEU A 109 11.47 -17.29 -0.51
CA LEU A 109 10.08 -17.32 -0.96
C LEU A 109 9.60 -18.78 -0.96
N ARG A 110 8.86 -19.18 0.06
CA ARG A 110 8.01 -20.37 0.00
C ARG A 110 6.79 -20.01 -0.86
N ARG A 111 6.95 -20.09 -2.18
CA ARG A 111 5.81 -20.26 -3.09
C ARG A 111 5.20 -21.64 -2.80
N GLY A 112 4.06 -21.64 -2.12
CA GLY A 112 3.18 -22.81 -1.99
C GLY A 112 2.34 -22.94 -3.26
N ASN A 113 2.20 -24.19 -3.71
CA ASN A 113 1.47 -24.66 -4.88
C ASN A 113 0.01 -24.20 -4.95
#